data_AF-A0A6J6AKE3-F1
#
_entry.id   AF-A0A6J6AKE3-F1
#
_cell.length_a   1.000
_cell.length_b   1.000
_cell.length_c   1.000
_cell.angle_alpha   90.00
_cell.angle_beta   90.00
_cell.angle_gamma   90.00
#
_symmetry.space_group_name_H-M   'P 1'
#
loop_
_entity.id
_entity.type
_entity.pdbx_description
1 polymer ?
#
loop_
_entity_poly.entity_id
_entity_poly.type
_entity_poly.pdbx_seq_one_letter_code
_entity_poly.pdbx_strand_id
1 'polypeptide(L)'
;MKLTIAFDDISLPLPPMKRPDIRQRVIEAVLELAAAAGVDDVMLIAALALHRRMTEDELRHAVGDRVYDAFAPQGLLVNHDAEDPDNLLFIGETEKGEEVEINKRAAESDLIIYVNINLVSMDGGWKSTATGLASYRSLRHHHNPQTMRHSKSFMDQHKSELHSANWRMGKVLRDSGVKVFQIETTMNNNVFGTEGPMSVLQKREWEWSLKDRVTVAGMKTALDHMPQRTRRSIFNSWQAPHAMTSVQAGEVEAVHKLTTENVYAQHLVQVEGQTDILTMGLPYISPYNVNSILNPILVACLGLGYFFNLYRGRPPVREGGVVIMSHPTPWEFHPVHHPSYIDFFDQVLTQTHDPVVMSEQFEKSFAEDEWYRHLYRTSYAYHGVHPFYMWYWCSHALEHVGQVIIVGGDVRAVRRLGFKPASTLQDALEMASDVVGRDATITHLHNPPILMADVS
;
A
#
# COMPACT_ATOMS: atom_id res chain seq x y z
N MET A 1 32.66 7.72 8.72
CA MET A 1 31.47 6.91 9.01
C MET A 1 30.67 6.85 7.73
N LYS A 2 30.28 5.65 7.29
CA LYS A 2 29.43 5.43 6.12
C LYS A 2 27.96 5.40 6.57
N LEU A 3 27.19 6.42 6.19
CA LEU A 3 25.78 6.56 6.54
C LEU A 3 24.88 6.29 5.32
N THR A 4 23.84 5.49 5.50
CA THR A 4 22.72 5.39 4.56
C THR A 4 21.46 5.97 5.18
N ILE A 5 20.75 6.82 4.45
CA ILE A 5 19.41 7.30 4.81
C ILE A 5 18.43 6.65 3.84
N ALA A 6 17.66 5.66 4.30
CA ALA A 6 16.60 5.04 3.51
C ALA A 6 15.26 5.73 3.82
N PHE A 7 14.35 5.79 2.85
CA PHE A 7 13.03 6.40 3.06
C PHE A 7 11.94 5.74 2.21
N ASP A 8 10.70 5.78 2.71
CA ASP A 8 9.55 5.22 1.98
C ASP A 8 9.35 5.88 0.61
N ASP A 9 8.94 5.08 -0.36
CA ASP A 9 8.71 5.53 -1.72
C ASP A 9 7.39 6.32 -1.90
N ILE A 10 6.99 6.55 -3.14
CA ILE A 10 5.78 7.32 -3.46
C ILE A 10 4.47 6.67 -2.98
N SER A 11 4.50 5.40 -2.58
CA SER A 11 3.29 4.71 -2.10
C SER A 11 2.75 5.29 -0.79
N LEU A 12 3.49 6.19 -0.14
CA LEU A 12 3.08 6.91 1.07
C LEU A 12 3.51 8.40 1.03
N PRO A 13 2.69 9.32 1.58
CA PRO A 13 1.32 9.13 2.05
C PRO A 13 0.30 9.11 0.89
N LEU A 14 -0.93 8.66 1.17
CA LEU A 14 -2.00 8.52 0.18
C LEU A 14 -3.25 9.31 0.61
N PRO A 15 -3.66 10.33 -0.17
CA PRO A 15 -2.96 10.92 -1.31
C PRO A 15 -1.67 11.65 -0.89
N PRO A 16 -0.80 12.05 -1.85
CA PRO A 16 0.41 12.80 -1.54
C PRO A 16 0.11 14.01 -0.65
N MET A 17 0.97 14.29 0.32
CA MET A 17 0.76 15.43 1.22
C MET A 17 1.27 16.74 0.60
N LYS A 18 0.74 17.86 1.08
CA LYS A 18 1.26 19.19 0.74
C LYS A 18 2.72 19.34 1.20
N ARG A 19 3.53 20.01 0.38
CA ARG A 19 4.93 20.32 0.73
C ARG A 19 5.02 21.23 1.97
N PRO A 20 6.10 21.13 2.77
CA PRO A 20 7.14 20.11 2.68
C PRO A 20 6.65 18.75 3.19
N ASP A 21 7.03 17.68 2.49
CA ASP A 21 6.75 16.30 2.86
C ASP A 21 7.41 15.93 4.21
N ILE A 22 6.86 14.97 4.93
CA ILE A 22 7.43 14.52 6.21
C ILE A 22 8.83 13.95 6.02
N ARG A 23 9.06 13.19 4.94
CA ARG A 23 10.38 12.66 4.61
C ARG A 23 11.39 13.78 4.47
N GLN A 24 11.08 14.83 3.71
CA GLN A 24 11.93 16.02 3.58
C GLN A 24 12.30 16.57 4.97
N ARG A 25 11.31 16.84 5.83
CA ARG A 25 11.56 17.44 7.14
C ARG A 25 12.49 16.59 8.02
N VAL A 26 12.28 15.28 8.03
CA VAL A 26 13.08 14.35 8.83
C VAL A 26 14.48 14.19 8.24
N ILE A 27 14.59 14.01 6.91
CA ILE A 27 15.88 13.86 6.21
C ILE A 27 16.74 15.10 6.39
N GLU A 28 16.18 16.32 6.26
CA GLU A 28 16.91 17.55 6.49
C GLU A 28 17.46 17.64 7.92
N ALA A 29 16.67 17.26 8.94
CA ALA A 29 17.12 17.22 10.32
C ALA A 29 18.24 16.18 10.55
N VAL A 30 18.13 15.00 9.94
CA VAL A 30 19.17 13.96 9.99
C VAL A 30 20.47 14.43 9.33
N LEU A 31 20.37 15.08 8.18
CA LEU A 31 21.52 15.62 7.45
C LEU A 31 22.24 16.71 8.25
N GLU A 32 21.50 17.58 8.94
CA GLU A 32 22.09 18.59 9.84
C GLU A 32 22.87 17.95 10.99
N LEU A 33 22.32 16.90 11.61
CA LEU A 33 23.01 16.15 12.67
C LEU A 33 24.24 15.41 12.14
N ALA A 34 24.14 14.78 10.97
CA ALA A 34 25.25 14.09 10.33
C ALA A 34 26.40 15.06 10.01
N ALA A 35 26.08 16.23 9.45
CA ALA A 35 27.07 17.27 9.15
C ALA A 35 27.74 17.81 10.43
N ALA A 36 26.97 18.06 11.49
CA ALA A 36 27.51 18.50 12.78
C ALA A 36 28.43 17.45 13.42
N ALA A 37 28.18 16.16 13.17
CA ALA A 37 29.03 15.05 13.59
C ALA A 37 30.22 14.79 12.65
N GLY A 38 30.37 15.57 11.57
CA GLY A 38 31.46 15.41 10.60
C GLY A 38 31.33 14.17 9.69
N VAL A 39 30.11 13.69 9.45
CA VAL A 39 29.83 12.58 8.53
C VAL A 39 29.76 13.12 7.10
N ASP A 40 30.62 12.61 6.23
CA ASP A 40 30.80 13.03 4.84
C ASP A 40 30.30 11.99 3.81
N ASP A 41 30.44 10.69 4.12
CA ASP A 41 29.93 9.58 3.30
C ASP A 41 28.44 9.30 3.61
N VAL A 42 27.55 10.04 2.94
CA VAL A 42 26.09 9.91 3.07
C VAL A 42 25.45 9.54 1.72
N MET A 43 24.63 8.50 1.71
CA MET A 43 23.79 8.15 0.55
C MET A 43 22.32 8.04 0.96
N LEU A 44 21.42 8.54 0.11
CA LEU A 44 19.97 8.42 0.24
C LEU A 44 19.43 7.33 -0.69
N ILE A 45 18.53 6.49 -0.18
CA ILE A 45 17.92 5.39 -0.94
C ILE A 45 16.39 5.45 -0.79
N ALA A 46 15.68 5.64 -1.91
CA ALA A 46 14.23 5.40 -1.94
C ALA A 46 13.98 3.89 -1.88
N ALA A 47 13.30 3.44 -0.82
CA ALA A 47 13.06 2.03 -0.52
C ALA A 47 11.84 1.51 -1.28
N LEU A 48 12.08 1.07 -2.52
CA LEU A 48 11.01 0.66 -3.44
C LEU A 48 10.61 -0.81 -3.32
N ALA A 49 11.55 -1.68 -2.95
CA ALA A 49 11.46 -3.11 -3.24
C ALA A 49 11.02 -3.36 -4.70
N LEU A 50 9.89 -4.03 -4.92
CA LEU A 50 9.34 -4.36 -6.24
C LEU A 50 8.43 -3.28 -6.84
N HIS A 51 8.37 -2.11 -6.21
CA HIS A 51 7.63 -0.96 -6.73
C HIS A 51 8.34 -0.29 -7.90
N ARG A 52 7.60 0.50 -8.68
CA ARG A 52 8.20 1.30 -9.75
C ARG A 52 9.18 2.34 -9.20
N ARG A 53 10.15 2.71 -10.02
CA ARG A 53 11.05 3.83 -9.76
C ARG A 53 10.25 5.13 -9.57
N MET A 54 10.71 5.97 -8.64
CA MET A 54 10.24 7.34 -8.50
C MET A 54 10.91 8.22 -9.57
N THR A 55 10.11 9.09 -10.19
CA THR A 55 10.60 10.13 -11.11
C THR A 55 11.35 11.24 -10.35
N GLU A 56 12.06 12.10 -11.08
CA GLU A 56 12.71 13.28 -10.50
C GLU A 56 11.72 14.15 -9.72
N ASP A 57 10.56 14.49 -10.29
CA ASP A 57 9.56 15.33 -9.63
C ASP A 57 9.04 14.69 -8.34
N GLU A 58 8.87 13.37 -8.33
CA GLU A 58 8.40 12.62 -7.18
C GLU A 58 9.47 12.56 -6.07
N LEU A 59 10.74 12.38 -6.45
CA LEU A 59 11.86 12.47 -5.51
C LEU A 59 11.99 13.89 -4.94
N ARG A 60 11.94 14.93 -5.79
CA ARG A 60 11.96 16.34 -5.36
C ARG A 60 10.82 16.67 -4.41
N HIS A 61 9.63 16.14 -4.66
CA HIS A 61 8.50 16.32 -3.75
C HIS A 61 8.76 15.65 -2.39
N ALA A 62 9.30 14.43 -2.38
CA ALA A 62 9.55 13.64 -1.18
C ALA A 62 10.70 14.20 -0.32
N VAL A 63 11.85 14.52 -0.92
CA VAL A 63 13.07 14.93 -0.17
C VAL A 63 13.32 16.43 -0.18
N GLY A 64 12.62 17.19 -1.02
CA GLY A 64 12.81 18.63 -1.21
C GLY A 64 13.91 18.96 -2.23
N ASP A 65 13.77 20.12 -2.89
CA ASP A 65 14.64 20.54 -3.99
C ASP A 65 16.12 20.64 -3.55
N ARG A 66 16.36 21.20 -2.35
CA ARG A 66 17.71 21.36 -1.80
C ARG A 66 18.44 20.03 -1.60
N VAL A 67 17.74 19.03 -1.04
CA VAL A 67 18.32 17.70 -0.83
C VAL A 67 18.52 16.99 -2.16
N TYR A 68 17.54 17.07 -3.06
CA TYR A 68 17.66 16.48 -4.39
C TYR A 68 18.87 17.04 -5.15
N ASP A 69 18.99 18.36 -5.26
CA ASP A 69 20.06 19.03 -6.01
C ASP A 69 21.45 18.76 -5.42
N ALA A 70 21.55 18.51 -4.11
CA ALA A 70 22.81 18.17 -3.46
C ALA A 70 23.24 16.72 -3.69
N PHE A 71 22.31 15.76 -3.75
CA PHE A 71 22.62 14.32 -3.74
C PHE A 71 22.42 13.62 -5.10
N ALA A 72 21.32 13.88 -5.82
CA ALA A 72 21.00 13.14 -7.04
C ALA A 72 22.02 13.34 -8.18
N PRO A 73 22.48 14.57 -8.50
CA PRO A 73 23.48 14.77 -9.56
C PRO A 73 24.82 14.07 -9.30
N GLN A 74 25.12 13.77 -8.03
CA GLN A 74 26.33 13.07 -7.61
C GLN A 74 26.15 11.54 -7.56
N GLY A 75 24.97 11.02 -7.88
CA GLY A 75 24.63 9.61 -7.73
C GLY A 75 24.46 9.15 -6.27
N LEU A 76 24.25 10.10 -5.34
CA LEU A 76 24.09 9.84 -3.91
C LEU A 76 22.63 9.83 -3.44
N LEU A 77 21.67 9.98 -4.36
CA LEU A 77 20.25 9.71 -4.14
C LEU A 77 19.78 8.73 -5.22
N VAL A 78 19.41 7.52 -4.81
CA VAL A 78 19.08 6.43 -5.74
C VAL A 78 17.74 5.78 -5.42
N ASN A 79 17.09 5.27 -6.46
CA ASN A 79 15.99 4.32 -6.32
C ASN A 79 16.59 2.93 -6.08
N HIS A 80 16.12 2.22 -5.05
CA HIS A 80 16.51 0.83 -4.81
C HIS A 80 16.15 -0.06 -6.03
N ASP A 81 17.05 -0.97 -6.40
CA ASP A 81 16.84 -1.97 -7.45
C ASP A 81 16.93 -3.37 -6.83
N ALA A 82 15.78 -4.05 -6.75
CA ALA A 82 15.63 -5.37 -6.15
C ALA A 82 16.12 -6.52 -7.04
N GLU A 83 16.59 -6.20 -8.26
CA GLU A 83 17.04 -7.13 -9.30
C GLU A 83 18.49 -6.87 -9.73
N ASP A 84 19.24 -6.05 -8.98
CA ASP A 84 20.63 -5.71 -9.27
C ASP A 84 21.63 -6.53 -8.45
N PRO A 85 22.12 -7.68 -8.96
CA PRO A 85 22.96 -8.59 -8.18
C PRO A 85 24.29 -7.96 -7.72
N ASP A 86 24.79 -6.94 -8.44
CA ASP A 86 26.04 -6.27 -8.08
C ASP A 86 25.89 -5.32 -6.87
N ASN A 87 24.65 -4.86 -6.61
CA ASN A 87 24.29 -3.92 -5.55
C ASN A 87 23.37 -4.53 -4.49
N LEU A 88 23.27 -5.86 -4.45
CA LEU A 88 22.58 -6.63 -3.43
C LEU A 88 23.60 -7.43 -2.62
N LEU A 89 23.33 -7.60 -1.32
CA LEU A 89 24.15 -8.39 -0.42
C LEU A 89 23.29 -9.38 0.34
N PHE A 90 23.60 -10.66 0.16
CA PHE A 90 23.02 -11.74 0.95
C PHE A 90 23.58 -11.70 2.37
N ILE A 91 22.68 -11.61 3.35
CA ILE A 91 23.00 -11.48 4.77
C ILE A 91 22.96 -12.83 5.47
N GLY A 92 21.98 -13.67 5.11
CA GLY A 92 21.81 -14.99 5.70
C GLY A 92 20.43 -15.57 5.41
N GLU A 93 20.05 -16.58 6.18
CA GLU A 93 18.73 -17.22 6.10
C GLU A 93 18.09 -17.27 7.48
N THR A 94 16.76 -17.19 7.53
CA THR A 94 16.01 -17.45 8.77
C THR A 94 15.96 -18.94 9.08
N GLU A 95 15.49 -19.30 10.27
CA GLU A 95 15.25 -20.69 10.66
C GLU A 95 14.20 -21.42 9.80
N LYS A 96 13.40 -20.69 9.02
CA LYS A 96 12.44 -21.24 8.05
C LYS A 96 13.02 -21.35 6.63
N GLY A 97 14.30 -21.03 6.43
CA GLY A 97 14.94 -21.01 5.11
C GLY A 97 14.56 -19.79 4.27
N GLU A 98 14.11 -18.70 4.91
CA GLU A 98 13.77 -17.45 4.21
C GLU A 98 15.07 -16.68 3.97
N GLU A 99 15.38 -16.44 2.71
CA GLU A 99 16.62 -15.81 2.28
C GLU A 99 16.56 -14.30 2.57
N VAL A 100 17.56 -13.76 3.26
CA VAL A 100 17.62 -12.33 3.62
C VAL A 100 18.71 -11.66 2.80
N GLU A 101 18.30 -10.83 1.86
CA GLU A 101 19.17 -10.09 0.95
C GLU A 101 18.67 -8.66 0.84
N ILE A 102 19.55 -7.69 1.07
CA ILE A 102 19.22 -6.26 1.04
C ILE A 102 20.21 -5.47 0.18
N ASN A 103 19.91 -4.19 -0.06
CA ASN A 103 20.81 -3.26 -0.72
C ASN A 103 22.22 -3.27 -0.08
N LYS A 104 23.23 -3.49 -0.92
CA LYS A 104 24.62 -3.62 -0.49
C LYS A 104 25.16 -2.37 0.20
N ARG A 105 24.84 -1.17 -0.33
CA ARG A 105 25.26 0.10 0.31
C ARG A 105 24.68 0.21 1.72
N ALA A 106 23.42 -0.18 1.91
CA ALA A 106 22.79 -0.19 3.23
C ALA A 106 23.44 -1.22 4.16
N ALA A 107 23.63 -2.46 3.70
CA ALA A 107 24.23 -3.54 4.48
C ALA A 107 25.66 -3.24 4.95
N GLU A 108 26.46 -2.58 4.11
CA GLU A 108 27.86 -2.23 4.41
C GLU A 108 28.01 -0.89 5.14
N SER A 109 26.90 -0.20 5.47
CA SER A 109 26.95 1.07 6.20
C SER A 109 27.27 0.86 7.67
N ASP A 110 28.00 1.83 8.25
CA ASP A 110 28.18 1.89 9.71
C ASP A 110 26.84 2.13 10.43
N LEU A 111 25.90 2.81 9.76
CA LEU A 111 24.54 3.05 10.22
C LEU A 111 23.57 3.21 9.05
N ILE A 112 22.40 2.60 9.16
CA ILE A 112 21.22 2.89 8.37
C ILE A 112 20.28 3.75 9.23
N ILE A 113 19.88 4.92 8.74
CA ILE A 113 18.74 5.66 9.26
C ILE A 113 17.57 5.42 8.32
N TYR A 114 16.48 4.85 8.81
CA TYR A 114 15.28 4.64 7.99
C TYR A 114 14.21 5.66 8.38
N VAL A 115 13.71 6.41 7.39
CA VAL A 115 12.67 7.43 7.55
C VAL A 115 11.35 6.89 6.99
N ASN A 116 10.44 6.54 7.88
CA ASN A 116 9.15 5.93 7.55
C ASN A 116 7.95 6.84 7.88
N ILE A 117 6.91 6.69 7.08
CA ILE A 117 5.57 7.25 7.24
C ILE A 117 4.62 6.10 7.58
N ASN A 118 3.87 6.23 8.66
CA ASN A 118 2.85 5.28 9.07
C ASN A 118 1.46 5.88 8.78
N LEU A 119 0.86 5.43 7.68
CA LEU A 119 -0.52 5.76 7.32
C LEU A 119 -1.49 4.70 7.86
N VAL A 120 -1.03 3.45 8.02
CA VAL A 120 -1.75 2.34 8.65
C VAL A 120 -0.82 1.55 9.57
N SER A 121 -1.37 0.67 10.42
CA SER A 121 -0.59 -0.11 11.40
C SER A 121 0.31 -1.18 10.78
N MET A 122 0.13 -1.49 9.50
CA MET A 122 1.01 -2.38 8.74
C MET A 122 2.33 -1.71 8.32
N ASP A 123 2.39 -0.37 8.33
CA ASP A 123 3.59 0.37 7.91
C ASP A 123 4.63 0.40 9.04
N GLY A 124 5.91 0.56 8.68
CA GLY A 124 7.02 0.67 9.62
C GLY A 124 7.57 -0.68 10.11
N GLY A 125 8.33 -0.64 11.19
CA GLY A 125 9.00 -1.77 11.80
C GLY A 125 10.00 -2.43 10.87
N TRP A 126 10.16 -3.74 11.02
CA TRP A 126 11.07 -4.51 10.17
C TRP A 126 10.63 -4.56 8.70
N LYS A 127 9.36 -4.29 8.36
CA LYS A 127 8.90 -4.16 6.97
C LYS A 127 9.67 -3.06 6.24
N SER A 128 10.03 -1.95 6.90
CA SER A 128 10.85 -0.88 6.32
C SER A 128 12.16 -1.41 5.71
N THR A 129 13.04 -1.97 6.54
CA THR A 129 14.38 -2.39 6.09
C THR A 129 14.37 -3.78 5.46
N ALA A 130 13.66 -4.75 6.05
CA ALA A 130 13.65 -6.14 5.58
C ALA A 130 12.75 -6.38 4.36
N THR A 131 11.82 -5.47 4.05
CA THR A 131 11.09 -5.48 2.76
C THR A 131 11.55 -4.34 1.85
N GLY A 132 11.53 -3.08 2.29
CA GLY A 132 11.73 -1.92 1.42
C GLY A 132 13.09 -1.84 0.71
N LEU A 133 14.14 -2.43 1.30
CA LEU A 133 15.49 -2.50 0.73
C LEU A 133 15.87 -3.91 0.25
N ALA A 134 14.90 -4.82 0.15
CA ALA A 134 15.15 -6.22 -0.12
C ALA A 134 14.93 -6.59 -1.59
N SER A 135 15.62 -7.65 -2.00
CA SER A 135 15.53 -8.20 -3.36
C SER A 135 14.25 -9.00 -3.59
N TYR A 136 13.94 -9.31 -4.86
CA TYR A 136 12.88 -10.25 -5.20
C TYR A 136 13.03 -11.61 -4.50
N ARG A 137 14.27 -12.13 -4.46
CA ARG A 137 14.63 -13.41 -3.81
C ARG A 137 14.25 -13.44 -2.34
N SER A 138 14.38 -12.31 -1.66
CA SER A 138 14.01 -12.11 -0.26
C SER A 138 12.48 -11.99 -0.11
N LEU A 139 11.84 -11.16 -0.94
CA LEU A 139 10.41 -10.85 -0.83
C LEU A 139 9.46 -12.02 -1.08
N ARG A 140 9.83 -12.94 -1.97
CA ARG A 140 8.98 -14.07 -2.37
C ARG A 140 8.57 -14.98 -1.19
N HIS A 141 9.35 -14.98 -0.12
CA HIS A 141 9.11 -15.80 1.08
C HIS A 141 7.89 -15.37 1.88
N HIS A 142 7.48 -14.11 1.76
CA HIS A 142 6.35 -13.57 2.51
C HIS A 142 5.27 -12.92 1.63
N HIS A 143 5.51 -12.78 0.32
CA HIS A 143 4.51 -12.34 -0.66
C HIS A 143 3.95 -13.53 -1.46
N ASN A 144 3.51 -14.58 -0.77
CA ASN A 144 2.96 -15.78 -1.40
C ASN A 144 1.57 -16.14 -0.83
N PRO A 145 0.78 -16.96 -1.55
CA PRO A 145 -0.56 -17.33 -1.12
C PRO A 145 -0.63 -17.92 0.29
N GLN A 146 0.34 -18.75 0.66
CA GLN A 146 0.38 -19.38 1.98
C GLN A 146 0.49 -18.31 3.07
N THR A 147 1.47 -17.41 2.97
CA THR A 147 1.67 -16.33 3.95
C THR A 147 0.45 -15.42 4.04
N MET A 148 -0.15 -15.06 2.89
CA MET A 148 -1.34 -14.19 2.86
C MET A 148 -2.55 -14.86 3.54
N ARG A 149 -2.79 -16.16 3.34
CA ARG A 149 -3.90 -16.90 4.00
C ARG A 149 -3.68 -17.10 5.52
N HIS A 150 -2.42 -17.22 5.94
CA HIS A 150 -2.05 -17.31 7.36
C HIS A 150 -1.99 -15.94 8.05
N SER A 151 -1.97 -14.86 7.28
CA SER A 151 -2.11 -13.50 7.78
C SER A 151 -3.58 -13.17 7.95
N LYS A 152 -4.13 -13.45 9.13
CA LYS A 152 -5.57 -13.21 9.38
C LYS A 152 -5.88 -11.73 9.30
N SER A 153 -5.04 -10.85 9.83
CA SER A 153 -5.14 -9.41 9.52
C SER A 153 -3.75 -8.85 9.22
N PHE A 154 -3.65 -8.00 8.19
CA PHE A 154 -2.41 -7.26 7.91
C PHE A 154 -2.20 -6.10 8.90
N MET A 155 -3.26 -5.67 9.58
CA MET A 155 -3.28 -4.51 10.47
C MET A 155 -3.17 -4.90 11.95
N ASP A 156 -3.31 -6.18 12.28
CA ASP A 156 -3.09 -6.79 13.60
C ASP A 156 -1.79 -7.61 13.55
N GLN A 157 -0.67 -6.98 13.89
CA GLN A 157 0.69 -7.51 13.67
C GLN A 157 0.90 -8.92 14.27
N HIS A 158 0.30 -9.23 15.41
CA HIS A 158 0.47 -10.53 16.08
C HIS A 158 -0.39 -11.65 15.49
N LYS A 159 -1.32 -11.32 14.59
CA LYS A 159 -2.14 -12.27 13.83
C LYS A 159 -1.76 -12.32 12.36
N SER A 160 -0.55 -11.88 12.04
CA SER A 160 -0.08 -11.74 10.67
C SER A 160 1.20 -12.53 10.44
N GLU A 161 1.16 -13.53 9.55
CA GLU A 161 2.38 -14.24 9.15
C GLU A 161 3.30 -13.31 8.35
N LEU A 162 2.76 -12.31 7.64
CA LEU A 162 3.55 -11.29 6.96
C LEU A 162 4.43 -10.50 7.94
N HIS A 163 3.87 -10.06 9.07
CA HIS A 163 4.65 -9.39 10.12
C HIS A 163 5.65 -10.35 10.77
N SER A 164 5.21 -11.58 11.06
CA SER A 164 6.07 -12.61 11.66
C SER A 164 7.27 -12.96 10.79
N ALA A 165 7.10 -13.03 9.46
CA ALA A 165 8.20 -13.22 8.50
C ALA A 165 9.16 -12.04 8.52
N ASN A 166 8.64 -10.81 8.45
CA ASN A 166 9.45 -9.60 8.56
C ASN A 166 10.27 -9.54 9.85
N TRP A 167 9.71 -9.99 10.99
CA TRP A 167 10.46 -10.07 12.26
C TRP A 167 11.59 -11.09 12.23
N ARG A 168 11.36 -12.28 11.64
CA ARG A 168 12.43 -13.29 11.47
C ARG A 168 13.55 -12.76 10.58
N MET A 169 13.20 -12.15 9.46
CA MET A 169 14.18 -11.58 8.53
C MET A 169 14.91 -10.37 9.15
N GLY A 170 14.19 -9.52 9.89
CA GLY A 170 14.76 -8.42 10.66
C GLY A 170 15.73 -8.88 11.74
N LYS A 171 15.43 -10.00 12.41
CA LYS A 171 16.35 -10.64 13.35
C LYS A 171 17.67 -11.06 12.67
N VAL A 172 17.63 -11.61 11.46
CA VAL A 172 18.85 -11.94 10.70
C VAL A 172 19.69 -10.68 10.44
N LEU A 173 19.06 -9.58 10.01
CA LEU A 173 19.75 -8.30 9.81
C LEU A 173 20.42 -7.78 11.09
N ARG A 174 19.68 -7.79 12.20
CA ARG A 174 20.21 -7.35 13.50
C ARG A 174 21.39 -8.22 13.94
N ASP A 175 21.24 -9.54 13.87
CA ASP A 175 22.22 -10.50 14.37
C ASP A 175 23.49 -10.54 13.51
N SER A 176 23.41 -10.18 12.22
CA SER A 176 24.58 -10.02 11.35
C SER A 176 25.37 -8.74 11.61
N GLY A 177 24.89 -7.87 12.50
CA GLY A 177 25.55 -6.61 12.87
C GLY A 177 25.13 -5.40 12.04
N VAL A 178 24.12 -5.50 11.17
CA VAL A 178 23.56 -4.32 10.49
C VAL A 178 22.91 -3.41 11.52
N LYS A 179 23.40 -2.17 11.62
CA LYS A 179 22.88 -1.17 12.57
C LYS A 179 21.81 -0.34 11.90
N VAL A 180 20.59 -0.43 12.42
CA VAL A 180 19.43 0.33 11.96
C VAL A 180 18.96 1.26 13.07
N PHE A 181 18.84 2.54 12.76
CA PHE A 181 18.15 3.54 13.57
C PHE A 181 16.87 3.95 12.84
N GLN A 182 15.74 3.55 13.39
CA GLN A 182 14.43 3.76 12.79
C GLN A 182 13.88 5.12 13.22
N ILE A 183 13.31 5.86 12.28
CA ILE A 183 12.48 7.05 12.53
C ILE A 183 11.12 6.80 11.92
N GLU A 184 10.10 6.67 12.76
CA GLU A 184 8.70 6.47 12.35
C GLU A 184 7.88 7.71 12.66
N THR A 185 6.92 7.97 11.79
CA THR A 185 6.06 9.16 11.87
C THR A 185 4.62 8.76 11.64
N THR A 186 3.71 9.18 12.53
CA THR A 186 2.28 8.99 12.31
C THR A 186 1.66 10.23 11.69
N MET A 187 0.58 10.05 10.93
CA MET A 187 -0.13 11.14 10.26
C MET A 187 -1.60 11.18 10.65
N ASN A 188 -2.17 12.39 10.64
CA ASN A 188 -3.60 12.56 10.80
C ASN A 188 -4.39 12.13 9.54
N ASN A 189 -5.68 11.87 9.75
CA ASN A 189 -6.62 11.51 8.68
C ASN A 189 -7.21 12.73 7.93
N ASN A 190 -6.48 13.85 7.85
CA ASN A 190 -6.96 15.06 7.17
C ASN A 190 -6.72 14.99 5.65
N VAL A 191 -7.56 14.22 4.96
CA VAL A 191 -7.41 13.94 3.53
C VAL A 191 -7.87 15.13 2.69
N PHE A 192 -9.02 15.74 3.00
CA PHE A 192 -9.64 16.75 2.14
C PHE A 192 -9.62 18.19 2.70
N GLY A 193 -9.05 18.38 3.89
CA GLY A 193 -9.00 19.69 4.54
C GLY A 193 -10.32 20.12 5.16
N THR A 194 -10.27 21.22 5.91
CA THR A 194 -11.42 21.81 6.61
C THR A 194 -12.01 23.01 5.86
N GLU A 195 -11.38 23.42 4.75
CA GLU A 195 -11.75 24.58 3.95
C GLU A 195 -11.79 24.24 2.45
N GLY A 196 -12.53 25.05 1.68
CA GLY A 196 -12.66 24.87 0.24
C GLY A 196 -13.69 23.80 -0.17
N PRO A 197 -13.83 23.54 -1.49
CA PRO A 197 -14.92 22.71 -2.02
C PRO A 197 -14.80 21.23 -1.63
N MET A 198 -13.59 20.71 -1.40
CA MET A 198 -13.36 19.32 -1.01
C MET A 198 -13.64 19.05 0.47
N SER A 199 -13.69 20.08 1.31
CA SER A 199 -13.89 19.94 2.76
C SER A 199 -15.19 19.23 3.15
N VAL A 200 -16.19 19.24 2.27
CA VAL A 200 -17.44 18.49 2.47
C VAL A 200 -17.21 16.99 2.60
N LEU A 201 -16.20 16.44 1.90
CA LEU A 201 -15.82 15.03 1.95
C LEU A 201 -15.11 14.65 3.26
N GLN A 202 -14.70 15.64 4.07
CA GLN A 202 -14.12 15.43 5.40
C GLN A 202 -15.19 15.45 6.51
N LYS A 203 -16.41 15.91 6.21
CA LYS A 203 -17.51 16.02 7.18
C LYS A 203 -18.37 14.77 7.16
N ARG A 204 -18.91 14.39 8.32
CA ARG A 204 -19.93 13.34 8.43
C ARG A 204 -21.20 13.78 7.71
N GLU A 205 -21.84 12.87 6.98
CA GLU A 205 -22.97 13.19 6.12
C GLU A 205 -24.21 13.69 6.88
N TRP A 206 -24.37 13.30 8.14
CA TRP A 206 -25.42 13.83 9.02
C TRP A 206 -25.14 15.25 9.52
N GLU A 207 -23.90 15.73 9.40
CA GLU A 207 -23.50 17.11 9.72
C GLU A 207 -23.59 18.03 8.48
N TRP A 208 -23.92 17.50 7.30
CA TRP A 208 -24.00 18.28 6.08
C TRP A 208 -25.14 19.30 6.10
N SER A 209 -24.77 20.56 5.91
CA SER A 209 -25.70 21.66 5.66
C SER A 209 -26.34 21.57 4.26
N LEU A 210 -27.36 22.39 3.99
CA LEU A 210 -27.93 22.50 2.64
C LEU A 210 -26.86 22.90 1.60
N LYS A 211 -25.93 23.78 1.99
CA LYS A 211 -24.81 24.19 1.13
C LYS A 211 -23.89 23.02 0.79
N ASP A 212 -23.57 22.18 1.78
CA ASP A 212 -22.75 20.99 1.58
C ASP A 212 -23.41 20.01 0.59
N ARG A 213 -24.72 19.76 0.77
CA ARG A 213 -25.50 18.87 -0.13
C ARG A 213 -25.53 19.39 -1.57
N VAL A 214 -25.76 20.68 -1.76
CA VAL A 214 -25.72 21.32 -3.10
C VAL A 214 -24.32 21.24 -3.71
N THR A 215 -23.27 21.40 -2.90
CA THR A 215 -21.87 21.32 -3.34
C THR A 215 -21.54 19.91 -3.84
N VAL A 216 -21.86 18.87 -3.08
CA VAL A 216 -21.65 17.47 -3.47
C VAL A 216 -22.47 17.11 -4.71
N ALA A 217 -23.75 17.53 -4.78
CA ALA A 217 -24.58 17.30 -5.96
C ALA A 217 -23.97 17.95 -7.21
N GLY A 218 -23.54 19.21 -7.11
CA GLY A 218 -22.87 19.92 -8.20
C GLY A 218 -21.56 19.26 -8.61
N MET A 219 -20.72 18.85 -7.65
CA MET A 219 -19.49 18.10 -7.90
C MET A 219 -19.78 16.80 -8.63
N LYS A 220 -20.72 16.00 -8.13
CA LYS A 220 -21.11 14.73 -8.77
C LYS A 220 -21.57 14.95 -10.21
N THR A 221 -22.53 15.86 -10.43
CA THR A 221 -23.03 16.15 -11.78
C THR A 221 -21.92 16.61 -12.71
N ALA A 222 -21.02 17.49 -12.25
CA ALA A 222 -19.90 17.94 -13.05
C ALA A 222 -18.96 16.77 -13.40
N LEU A 223 -18.57 15.97 -12.42
CA LEU A 223 -17.69 14.82 -12.61
C LEU A 223 -18.29 13.77 -13.54
N ASP A 224 -19.60 13.49 -13.43
CA ASP A 224 -20.31 12.51 -14.26
C ASP A 224 -20.25 12.85 -15.76
N HIS A 225 -20.17 14.13 -16.12
CA HIS A 225 -20.08 14.60 -17.51
C HIS A 225 -18.64 14.87 -17.98
N MET A 226 -17.63 14.76 -17.10
CA MET A 226 -16.24 14.96 -17.47
C MET A 226 -15.62 13.71 -18.11
N PRO A 227 -14.71 13.87 -19.09
CA PRO A 227 -13.87 12.78 -19.56
C PRO A 227 -13.07 12.14 -18.41
N GLN A 228 -12.94 10.81 -18.44
CA GLN A 228 -12.26 10.04 -17.38
C GLN A 228 -10.83 10.52 -17.10
N ARG A 229 -10.08 10.88 -18.15
CA ARG A 229 -8.71 11.41 -18.00
C ARG A 229 -8.68 12.72 -17.19
N THR A 230 -9.63 13.61 -17.44
CA THR A 230 -9.75 14.89 -16.72
C THR A 230 -10.13 14.64 -15.26
N ARG A 231 -11.11 13.76 -15.00
CA ARG A 231 -11.49 13.35 -13.64
C ARG A 231 -10.27 12.83 -12.87
N ARG A 232 -9.52 11.91 -13.47
CA ARG A 232 -8.29 11.34 -12.89
C ARG A 232 -7.24 12.42 -12.59
N SER A 233 -7.02 13.34 -13.53
CA SER A 233 -6.07 14.44 -13.33
C SER A 233 -6.44 15.34 -12.15
N ILE A 234 -7.73 15.68 -11.98
CA ILE A 234 -8.20 16.49 -10.85
C ILE A 234 -7.87 15.80 -9.53
N PHE A 235 -8.27 14.54 -9.36
CA PHE A 235 -8.06 13.82 -8.11
C PHE A 235 -6.58 13.49 -7.85
N ASN A 236 -5.81 13.11 -8.87
CA ASN A 236 -4.38 12.84 -8.70
C ASN A 236 -3.56 14.12 -8.41
N SER A 237 -4.06 15.30 -8.77
CA SER A 237 -3.43 16.58 -8.42
C SER A 237 -3.66 17.00 -6.95
N TRP A 238 -4.58 16.32 -6.26
CA TRP A 238 -4.92 16.68 -4.90
C TRP A 238 -3.78 16.34 -3.94
N GLN A 239 -3.31 17.37 -3.23
CA GLN A 239 -2.35 17.22 -2.15
C GLN A 239 -3.04 17.40 -0.80
N ALA A 240 -3.06 16.34 0.00
CA ALA A 240 -3.75 16.36 1.27
C ALA A 240 -3.02 17.23 2.30
N PRO A 241 -3.75 18.04 3.09
CA PRO A 241 -3.21 18.83 4.19
C PRO A 241 -2.97 17.97 5.44
N HIS A 242 -2.34 16.81 5.25
CA HIS A 242 -1.97 15.95 6.35
C HIS A 242 -1.02 16.68 7.31
N ALA A 243 -1.13 16.36 8.59
CA ALA A 243 -0.18 16.79 9.61
C ALA A 243 0.39 15.57 10.31
N MET A 244 1.68 15.64 10.63
CA MET A 244 2.37 14.67 11.47
C MET A 244 1.80 14.74 12.89
N THR A 245 1.42 13.59 13.46
CA THR A 245 0.80 13.48 14.79
C THR A 245 1.79 13.00 15.84
N SER A 246 2.80 12.22 15.47
CA SER A 246 3.88 11.80 16.34
C SER A 246 5.17 11.50 15.57
N VAL A 247 6.29 11.49 16.28
CA VAL A 247 7.59 11.02 15.79
C VAL A 247 8.22 10.13 16.86
N GLN A 248 8.70 8.98 16.45
CA GLN A 248 9.44 8.04 17.28
C GLN A 248 10.77 7.71 16.60
N ALA A 249 11.87 7.68 17.36
CA ALA A 249 13.20 7.47 16.81
C ALA A 249 14.06 6.61 17.74
N GLY A 250 14.73 5.58 17.20
CA GLY A 250 15.49 4.62 18.01
C GLY A 250 15.59 3.22 17.43
N GLU A 251 15.62 2.21 18.32
CA GLU A 251 15.64 0.80 17.97
C GLU A 251 14.31 0.37 17.31
N VAL A 252 14.39 -0.45 16.26
CA VAL A 252 13.28 -0.75 15.33
C VAL A 252 12.03 -1.26 16.06
N GLU A 253 12.16 -2.27 16.92
CA GLU A 253 11.00 -2.90 17.59
C GLU A 253 10.41 -1.99 18.67
N ALA A 254 11.26 -1.31 19.43
CA ALA A 254 10.84 -0.36 20.47
C ALA A 254 10.09 0.84 19.89
N VAL A 255 10.60 1.40 18.78
CA VAL A 255 9.96 2.50 18.03
C VAL A 255 8.61 2.04 17.49
N HIS A 256 8.59 0.92 16.78
CA HIS A 256 7.39 0.44 16.09
C HIS A 256 6.22 0.14 17.04
N LYS A 257 6.53 -0.37 18.23
CA LYS A 257 5.51 -0.55 19.29
C LYS A 257 4.81 0.76 19.65
N LEU A 258 5.58 1.82 19.90
CA LEU A 258 5.02 3.12 20.28
C LEU A 258 4.28 3.79 19.09
N THR A 259 4.78 3.60 17.87
CA THR A 259 4.13 4.11 16.67
C THR A 259 2.76 3.46 16.46
N THR A 260 2.68 2.13 16.52
CA THR A 260 1.43 1.39 16.32
C THR A 260 0.39 1.71 17.40
N GLU A 261 0.81 1.95 18.65
CA GLU A 261 -0.07 2.46 19.71
C GLU A 261 -0.74 3.80 19.32
N ASN A 262 0.00 4.73 18.70
CA ASN A 262 -0.55 6.00 18.21
C ASN A 262 -1.50 5.80 17.03
N VAL A 263 -1.15 4.92 16.08
CA VAL A 263 -2.02 4.59 14.94
C VAL A 263 -3.34 3.99 15.42
N TYR A 264 -3.28 3.01 16.34
CA TYR A 264 -4.47 2.38 16.92
C TYR A 264 -5.34 3.37 17.69
N ALA A 265 -4.73 4.27 18.47
CA ALA A 265 -5.48 5.30 19.20
C ALA A 265 -6.28 6.22 18.25
N GLN A 266 -5.80 6.44 17.03
CA GLN A 266 -6.46 7.25 16.02
C GLN A 266 -7.52 6.47 15.22
N HIS A 267 -7.24 5.22 14.85
CA HIS A 267 -8.01 4.50 13.83
C HIS A 267 -9.06 3.53 14.36
N LEU A 268 -8.90 3.01 15.58
CA LEU A 268 -9.79 1.95 16.07
C LEU A 268 -11.20 2.47 16.36
N VAL A 269 -12.17 1.81 15.75
CA VAL A 269 -13.61 2.02 15.99
C VAL A 269 -14.19 0.72 16.51
N GLN A 270 -14.82 0.75 17.68
CA GLN A 270 -15.45 -0.44 18.28
C GLN A 270 -16.63 -0.89 17.44
N VAL A 271 -16.68 -2.19 17.12
CA VAL A 271 -17.76 -2.83 16.35
C VAL A 271 -18.20 -4.10 17.07
N GLU A 272 -19.50 -4.22 17.34
CA GLU A 272 -20.07 -5.38 18.00
C GLU A 272 -20.43 -6.47 16.97
N GLY A 273 -19.76 -7.62 17.05
CA GLY A 273 -20.07 -8.79 16.22
C GLY A 273 -19.74 -8.62 14.74
N GLN A 274 -20.16 -9.60 13.94
CA GLN A 274 -19.94 -9.64 12.50
C GLN A 274 -21.28 -9.54 11.77
N THR A 275 -21.23 -8.98 10.56
CA THR A 275 -22.38 -8.77 9.69
C THR A 275 -22.43 -9.82 8.58
N ASP A 276 -23.59 -10.00 7.96
CA ASP A 276 -23.76 -10.84 6.76
C ASP A 276 -23.19 -10.18 5.49
N ILE A 277 -23.35 -8.86 5.36
CA ILE A 277 -22.93 -8.07 4.20
C ILE A 277 -22.06 -6.89 4.63
N LEU A 278 -20.81 -6.84 4.14
CA LEU A 278 -19.93 -5.68 4.29
C LEU A 278 -19.93 -4.86 3.01
N THR A 279 -20.31 -3.59 3.12
CA THR A 279 -20.31 -2.65 1.99
C THR A 279 -19.17 -1.64 2.11
N MET A 280 -18.50 -1.32 0.99
CA MET A 280 -17.35 -0.42 0.97
C MET A 280 -17.38 0.47 -0.29
N GLY A 281 -17.13 1.77 -0.12
CA GLY A 281 -16.81 2.68 -1.23
C GLY A 281 -15.31 2.74 -1.44
N LEU A 282 -14.81 2.43 -2.64
CA LEU A 282 -13.36 2.45 -2.88
C LEU A 282 -12.93 3.80 -3.47
N PRO A 283 -11.90 4.45 -2.91
CA PRO A 283 -11.38 5.71 -3.45
C PRO A 283 -10.63 5.51 -4.77
N TYR A 284 -10.26 6.61 -5.41
CA TYR A 284 -9.53 6.63 -6.69
C TYR A 284 -8.05 6.22 -6.60
N ILE A 285 -7.53 6.05 -5.37
CA ILE A 285 -6.11 5.88 -5.10
C ILE A 285 -5.84 4.72 -4.16
N SER A 286 -4.77 4.00 -4.45
CA SER A 286 -4.13 2.94 -3.69
C SER A 286 -2.61 3.16 -3.71
N PRO A 287 -1.84 2.41 -2.90
CA PRO A 287 -0.38 2.49 -2.90
C PRO A 287 0.25 2.30 -4.29
N TYR A 288 -0.44 1.60 -5.19
CA TYR A 288 0.14 1.09 -6.44
C TYR A 288 -0.35 1.81 -7.70
N ASN A 289 -1.13 2.88 -7.56
CA ASN A 289 -1.57 3.72 -8.69
C ASN A 289 -1.29 5.22 -8.51
N VAL A 290 -0.38 5.63 -7.62
CA VAL A 290 0.01 7.03 -7.51
C VAL A 290 0.53 7.53 -8.86
N ASN A 291 -0.08 8.62 -9.35
CA ASN A 291 0.12 9.17 -10.69
C ASN A 291 -0.16 8.19 -11.85
N SER A 292 -1.01 7.18 -11.61
CA SER A 292 -1.35 6.12 -12.55
C SER A 292 -2.84 5.78 -12.52
N ILE A 293 -3.18 4.64 -13.11
CA ILE A 293 -4.54 4.14 -13.26
C ILE A 293 -4.82 3.09 -12.20
N LEU A 294 -5.91 3.25 -11.45
CA LEU A 294 -6.44 2.21 -10.57
C LEU A 294 -7.13 1.14 -11.44
N ASN A 295 -6.32 0.22 -11.95
CA ASN A 295 -6.74 -0.86 -12.84
C ASN A 295 -7.53 -1.96 -12.07
N PRO A 296 -8.21 -2.89 -12.74
CA PRO A 296 -9.10 -3.87 -12.08
C PRO A 296 -8.42 -4.72 -10.99
N ILE A 297 -7.15 -5.10 -11.18
CA ILE A 297 -6.39 -5.89 -10.20
C ILE A 297 -6.15 -5.06 -8.94
N LEU A 298 -5.82 -3.77 -9.10
CA LEU A 298 -5.61 -2.87 -7.98
C LEU A 298 -6.91 -2.51 -7.27
N VAL A 299 -8.07 -2.54 -7.95
CA VAL A 299 -9.38 -2.42 -7.31
C VAL A 299 -9.64 -3.61 -6.39
N ALA A 300 -9.39 -4.83 -6.87
CA ALA A 300 -9.49 -6.04 -6.05
C ALA A 300 -8.54 -5.95 -4.84
N CYS A 301 -7.28 -5.58 -5.07
CA CYS A 301 -6.29 -5.41 -4.00
C CYS A 301 -6.70 -4.34 -2.97
N LEU A 302 -7.17 -3.17 -3.40
CA LEU A 302 -7.60 -2.11 -2.48
C LEU A 302 -8.80 -2.55 -1.62
N GLY A 303 -9.79 -3.20 -2.24
CA GLY A 303 -10.98 -3.64 -1.52
C GLY A 303 -10.73 -4.86 -0.61
N LEU A 304 -10.14 -5.92 -1.15
CA LEU A 304 -10.00 -7.21 -0.50
C LEU A 304 -8.65 -7.39 0.21
N GLY A 305 -7.59 -6.77 -0.30
CA GLY A 305 -6.26 -6.78 0.31
C GLY A 305 -6.12 -5.73 1.42
N TYR A 306 -6.65 -4.52 1.22
CA TYR A 306 -6.55 -3.44 2.21
C TYR A 306 -7.82 -3.31 3.04
N PHE A 307 -8.94 -2.87 2.45
CA PHE A 307 -10.10 -2.43 3.23
C PHE A 307 -10.76 -3.56 4.02
N PHE A 308 -10.87 -4.75 3.43
CA PHE A 308 -11.31 -5.95 4.14
C PHE A 308 -10.41 -6.26 5.35
N ASN A 309 -9.12 -5.98 5.28
CA ASN A 309 -8.13 -6.22 6.35
C ASN A 309 -7.98 -5.05 7.33
N LEU A 310 -8.75 -3.96 7.20
CA LEU A 310 -8.77 -2.85 8.16
C LEU A 310 -9.55 -3.23 9.43
N TYR A 311 -9.06 -4.24 10.15
CA TYR A 311 -9.66 -4.69 11.39
C TYR A 311 -8.65 -5.30 12.39
N ARG A 312 -9.01 -5.25 13.68
CA ARG A 312 -8.41 -6.00 14.78
C ARG A 312 -9.41 -7.04 15.27
N GLY A 313 -8.92 -8.18 15.74
CA GLY A 313 -9.78 -9.26 16.21
C GLY A 313 -10.19 -10.18 15.07
N ARG A 314 -11.31 -9.87 14.40
CA ARG A 314 -11.94 -10.66 13.32
C ARG A 314 -12.53 -9.75 12.22
N PRO A 315 -12.70 -10.22 10.97
CA PRO A 315 -13.26 -9.38 9.90
C PRO A 315 -14.67 -8.87 10.26
N PRO A 316 -15.06 -7.64 9.85
CA PRO A 316 -16.41 -7.13 10.11
C PRO A 316 -17.52 -7.97 9.46
N VAL A 317 -17.21 -8.71 8.40
CA VAL A 317 -18.12 -9.67 7.75
C VAL A 317 -17.85 -11.09 8.27
N ARG A 318 -18.91 -11.86 8.53
CA ARG A 318 -18.77 -13.26 8.94
C ARG A 318 -18.23 -14.13 7.80
N GLU A 319 -17.69 -15.29 8.16
CA GLU A 319 -17.31 -16.31 7.18
C GLU A 319 -18.52 -16.71 6.32
N GLY A 320 -18.30 -16.86 5.01
CA GLY A 320 -19.35 -17.11 4.02
C GLY A 320 -20.28 -15.91 3.76
N GLY A 321 -20.01 -14.74 4.35
CA GLY A 321 -20.75 -13.50 4.07
C GLY A 321 -20.42 -12.90 2.69
N VAL A 322 -20.99 -11.73 2.41
CA VAL A 322 -20.84 -11.03 1.12
C VAL A 322 -20.11 -9.71 1.29
N VAL A 323 -19.15 -9.44 0.40
CA VAL A 323 -18.54 -8.12 0.27
C VAL A 323 -19.10 -7.41 -0.96
N ILE A 324 -19.59 -6.19 -0.78
CA ILE A 324 -20.08 -5.32 -1.84
C ILE A 324 -19.19 -4.08 -1.93
N MET A 325 -18.52 -3.89 -3.06
CA MET A 325 -17.63 -2.75 -3.31
C MET A 325 -18.25 -1.82 -4.35
N SER A 326 -18.18 -0.51 -4.14
CA SER A 326 -18.59 0.48 -5.14
C SER A 326 -17.38 1.09 -5.83
N HIS A 327 -17.17 0.78 -7.11
CA HIS A 327 -16.06 1.32 -7.90
C HIS A 327 -16.23 1.12 -9.42
N PRO A 328 -15.89 2.11 -10.28
CA PRO A 328 -16.03 2.01 -11.74
C PRO A 328 -15.23 0.89 -12.43
N THR A 329 -14.16 0.42 -11.80
CA THR A 329 -13.34 -0.75 -12.21
C THR A 329 -13.05 -0.77 -13.71
N PRO A 330 -12.38 0.27 -14.24
CA PRO A 330 -12.19 0.41 -15.68
C PRO A 330 -11.30 -0.69 -16.23
N TRP A 331 -11.62 -1.23 -17.41
CA TRP A 331 -10.69 -2.09 -18.18
C TRP A 331 -9.60 -1.21 -18.82
N GLU A 332 -8.72 -0.66 -17.98
CA GLU A 332 -7.65 0.26 -18.39
C GLU A 332 -6.40 0.01 -17.55
N PHE A 333 -5.23 0.01 -18.20
CA PHE A 333 -3.93 -0.18 -17.58
C PHE A 333 -2.96 0.87 -18.08
N HIS A 334 -2.01 1.29 -17.23
CA HIS A 334 -0.97 2.22 -17.65
C HIS A 334 0.18 1.42 -18.29
N PRO A 335 0.43 1.52 -19.61
CA PRO A 335 1.36 0.60 -20.30
C PRO A 335 2.81 0.76 -19.84
N VAL A 336 3.19 1.91 -19.29
CA VAL A 336 4.54 2.14 -18.77
C VAL A 336 4.69 1.68 -17.32
N HIS A 337 3.64 1.83 -16.49
CA HIS A 337 3.74 1.52 -15.06
C HIS A 337 3.37 0.06 -14.78
N HIS A 338 2.38 -0.45 -15.53
CA HIS A 338 1.75 -1.74 -15.28
C HIS A 338 1.82 -2.68 -16.49
N PRO A 339 2.97 -2.83 -17.19
CA PRO A 339 3.06 -3.70 -18.37
C PRO A 339 2.73 -5.17 -18.02
N SER A 340 3.30 -5.70 -16.94
CA SER A 340 3.03 -7.07 -16.46
C SER A 340 1.59 -7.30 -16.01
N TYR A 341 0.88 -6.24 -15.60
CA TYR A 341 -0.52 -6.34 -15.20
C TYR A 341 -1.42 -6.62 -16.39
N ILE A 342 -1.06 -6.12 -17.58
CA ILE A 342 -1.83 -6.35 -18.81
C ILE A 342 -1.80 -7.85 -19.13
N ASP A 343 -0.61 -8.43 -19.17
CA ASP A 343 -0.45 -9.86 -19.44
C ASP A 343 -1.03 -10.74 -18.33
N PHE A 344 -0.87 -10.37 -17.06
CA PHE A 344 -1.53 -11.07 -15.96
C PHE A 344 -3.06 -11.06 -16.15
N PHE A 345 -3.64 -9.91 -16.49
CA PHE A 345 -5.07 -9.76 -16.67
C PHE A 345 -5.60 -10.55 -17.87
N ASP A 346 -4.86 -10.56 -18.97
CA ASP A 346 -5.28 -11.19 -20.23
C ASP A 346 -4.93 -12.67 -20.36
N GLN A 347 -3.88 -13.13 -19.68
CA GLN A 347 -3.38 -14.50 -19.80
C GLN A 347 -3.61 -15.34 -18.54
N VAL A 348 -3.46 -14.77 -17.35
CA VAL A 348 -3.55 -15.54 -16.09
C VAL A 348 -4.99 -15.58 -15.57
N LEU A 349 -5.64 -14.42 -15.45
CA LEU A 349 -7.03 -14.33 -14.96
C LEU A 349 -8.08 -14.90 -15.92
N THR A 350 -7.69 -15.26 -17.14
CA THR A 350 -8.54 -16.04 -18.06
C THR A 350 -8.50 -17.54 -17.76
N GLN A 351 -7.47 -18.02 -17.08
CA GLN A 351 -7.23 -19.43 -16.81
C GLN A 351 -7.58 -19.82 -15.37
N THR A 352 -7.27 -18.96 -14.40
CA THR A 352 -7.52 -19.25 -12.98
C THR A 352 -7.70 -17.98 -12.16
N HIS A 353 -8.44 -18.10 -11.05
CA HIS A 353 -8.51 -17.12 -9.97
C HIS A 353 -7.84 -17.61 -8.69
N ASP A 354 -7.39 -18.86 -8.64
CA ASP A 354 -6.77 -19.46 -7.46
C ASP A 354 -5.31 -19.01 -7.29
N PRO A 355 -4.99 -18.27 -6.22
CA PRO A 355 -3.63 -17.84 -5.91
C PRO A 355 -2.59 -18.95 -5.91
N VAL A 356 -2.93 -20.17 -5.46
CA VAL A 356 -1.97 -21.29 -5.38
C VAL A 356 -1.60 -21.75 -6.78
N VAL A 357 -2.60 -21.99 -7.64
CA VAL A 357 -2.38 -22.35 -9.05
C VAL A 357 -1.54 -21.28 -9.76
N MET A 358 -1.80 -19.99 -9.49
CA MET A 358 -1.00 -18.89 -10.04
C MET A 358 0.47 -18.98 -9.63
N SER A 359 0.73 -19.22 -8.34
CA SER A 359 2.10 -19.28 -7.79
C SER A 359 2.90 -20.45 -8.37
N GLU A 360 2.25 -21.59 -8.59
CA GLU A 360 2.90 -22.81 -9.08
C GLU A 360 3.15 -22.79 -10.60
N GLN A 361 2.23 -22.18 -11.38
CA GLN A 361 2.23 -22.32 -12.84
C GLN A 361 2.68 -21.08 -13.60
N PHE A 362 2.53 -19.87 -13.03
CA PHE A 362 2.69 -18.62 -13.79
C PHE A 362 3.67 -17.63 -13.14
N GLU A 363 3.74 -17.56 -11.81
CA GLU A 363 4.50 -16.51 -11.11
C GLU A 363 5.96 -16.45 -11.55
N LYS A 364 6.63 -17.61 -11.59
CA LYS A 364 8.05 -17.71 -11.93
C LYS A 364 8.36 -17.16 -13.33
N SER A 365 7.52 -17.44 -14.32
CA SER A 365 7.77 -16.97 -15.69
C SER A 365 7.67 -15.45 -15.80
N PHE A 366 6.81 -14.80 -15.00
CA PHE A 366 6.72 -13.34 -14.96
C PHE A 366 7.85 -12.71 -14.14
N ALA A 367 8.26 -13.35 -13.05
CA ALA A 367 9.31 -12.84 -12.19
C ALA A 367 10.70 -12.91 -12.85
N GLU A 368 10.98 -13.98 -13.58
CA GLU A 368 12.28 -14.22 -14.23
C GLU A 368 12.31 -13.77 -15.70
N ASP A 369 11.24 -13.14 -16.21
CA ASP A 369 11.21 -12.61 -17.57
C ASP A 369 12.16 -11.42 -17.73
N GLU A 370 13.13 -11.56 -18.63
CA GLU A 370 14.16 -10.54 -18.87
C GLU A 370 13.59 -9.20 -19.38
N TRP A 371 12.47 -9.22 -20.11
CA TRP A 371 11.83 -7.99 -20.55
C TRP A 371 11.17 -7.26 -19.39
N TYR A 372 10.45 -7.97 -18.50
CA TYR A 372 9.89 -7.34 -17.30
C TYR A 372 10.97 -6.84 -16.35
N ARG A 373 12.03 -7.60 -16.13
CA ARG A 373 13.19 -7.15 -15.33
C ARG A 373 13.82 -5.92 -15.95
N HIS A 374 14.03 -5.89 -17.27
CA HIS A 374 14.55 -4.71 -17.96
C HIS A 374 13.67 -3.47 -17.76
N LEU A 375 12.34 -3.60 -17.94
CA LEU A 375 11.41 -2.49 -17.74
C LEU A 375 11.38 -2.00 -16.28
N TYR A 376 11.39 -2.91 -15.31
CA TYR A 376 11.45 -2.56 -13.89
C TYR A 376 12.72 -1.78 -13.55
N ARG A 377 13.88 -2.26 -14.02
CA ARG A 377 15.19 -1.67 -13.69
C ARG A 377 15.46 -0.34 -14.39
N THR A 378 14.99 -0.19 -15.63
CA THR A 378 15.38 0.92 -16.52
C THR A 378 14.27 1.92 -16.85
N SER A 379 13.02 1.60 -16.50
CA SER A 379 11.85 2.45 -16.73
C SER A 379 11.08 2.68 -15.42
N TYR A 380 9.80 3.03 -15.51
CA TYR A 380 8.91 3.29 -14.38
C TYR A 380 7.88 2.17 -14.18
N ALA A 381 8.22 0.94 -14.56
CA ALA A 381 7.37 -0.22 -14.41
C ALA A 381 7.51 -0.84 -13.00
N TYR A 382 6.40 -1.36 -12.48
CA TYR A 382 6.45 -2.31 -11.36
C TYR A 382 7.11 -3.63 -11.80
N HIS A 383 7.66 -4.39 -10.85
CA HIS A 383 8.26 -5.70 -11.14
C HIS A 383 7.28 -6.65 -11.87
N GLY A 384 7.82 -7.56 -12.68
CA GLY A 384 7.04 -8.55 -13.43
C GLY A 384 6.09 -9.38 -12.55
N VAL A 385 6.53 -9.72 -11.35
CA VAL A 385 5.76 -10.48 -10.35
C VAL A 385 4.71 -9.66 -9.59
N HIS A 386 4.83 -8.33 -9.60
CA HIS A 386 4.01 -7.46 -8.77
C HIS A 386 2.47 -7.66 -8.90
N PRO A 387 1.87 -7.90 -10.09
CA PRO A 387 0.42 -8.18 -10.18
C PRO A 387 -0.01 -9.46 -9.44
N PHE A 388 0.84 -10.48 -9.35
CA PHE A 388 0.57 -11.68 -8.58
C PHE A 388 0.44 -11.35 -7.09
N TYR A 389 1.36 -10.54 -6.57
CA TYR A 389 1.35 -10.16 -5.16
C TYR A 389 0.09 -9.35 -4.84
N MET A 390 -0.32 -8.43 -5.72
CA MET A 390 -1.59 -7.71 -5.54
C MET A 390 -2.80 -8.63 -5.49
N TRP A 391 -2.79 -9.70 -6.28
CA TRP A 391 -3.82 -10.73 -6.22
C TRP A 391 -3.73 -11.55 -4.94
N TYR A 392 -2.53 -11.94 -4.51
CA TYR A 392 -2.32 -12.76 -3.33
C TYR A 392 -2.73 -12.05 -2.04
N TRP A 393 -2.61 -10.73 -1.98
CA TRP A 393 -3.14 -9.95 -0.85
C TRP A 393 -4.65 -10.14 -0.66
N CYS A 394 -5.39 -10.50 -1.72
CA CYS A 394 -6.81 -10.81 -1.63
C CYS A 394 -7.08 -12.21 -1.04
N SER A 395 -6.06 -13.07 -0.91
CA SER A 395 -6.25 -14.52 -0.63
C SER A 395 -7.05 -14.79 0.63
N HIS A 396 -6.78 -14.07 1.73
CA HIS A 396 -7.52 -14.26 2.97
C HIS A 396 -9.00 -13.88 2.80
N ALA A 397 -9.28 -12.73 2.18
CA ALA A 397 -10.64 -12.28 1.93
C ALA A 397 -11.40 -13.25 1.01
N LEU A 398 -10.78 -13.72 -0.07
CA LEU A 398 -11.37 -14.66 -1.03
C LEU A 398 -11.66 -16.03 -0.42
N GLU A 399 -10.86 -16.47 0.56
CA GLU A 399 -11.13 -17.68 1.35
C GLU A 399 -12.28 -17.47 2.36
N HIS A 400 -12.38 -16.26 2.92
CA HIS A 400 -13.32 -15.93 3.99
C HIS A 400 -14.75 -15.64 3.49
N VAL A 401 -14.91 -14.98 2.35
CA VAL A 401 -16.21 -14.51 1.86
C VAL A 401 -16.82 -15.48 0.85
N GLY A 402 -18.15 -15.63 0.89
CA GLY A 402 -18.87 -16.47 -0.06
C GLY A 402 -19.09 -15.80 -1.42
N GLN A 403 -19.05 -14.46 -1.47
CA GLN A 403 -19.26 -13.70 -2.69
C GLN A 403 -18.68 -12.29 -2.62
N VAL A 404 -18.18 -11.82 -3.76
CA VAL A 404 -17.77 -10.43 -3.98
C VAL A 404 -18.61 -9.84 -5.10
N ILE A 405 -19.20 -8.67 -4.84
CA ILE A 405 -20.03 -7.92 -5.78
C ILE A 405 -19.42 -6.53 -5.99
N ILE A 406 -19.35 -6.07 -7.24
CA ILE A 406 -18.90 -4.71 -7.56
C ILE A 406 -20.05 -3.92 -8.19
N VAL A 407 -20.43 -2.83 -7.52
CA VAL A 407 -21.45 -1.88 -7.96
C VAL A 407 -20.82 -0.81 -8.86
N GLY A 408 -21.41 -0.62 -10.05
CA GLY A 408 -21.02 0.41 -11.00
C GLY A 408 -19.73 0.12 -11.78
N GLY A 409 -19.19 -1.10 -11.67
CA GLY A 409 -17.97 -1.53 -12.37
C GLY A 409 -18.20 -1.86 -13.85
N ASP A 410 -17.15 -1.76 -14.68
CA ASP A 410 -17.18 -2.34 -16.03
C ASP A 410 -17.48 -3.84 -15.96
N VAL A 411 -18.61 -4.25 -16.54
CA VAL A 411 -19.14 -5.61 -16.44
C VAL A 411 -18.13 -6.67 -16.89
N ARG A 412 -17.33 -6.38 -17.92
CA ARG A 412 -16.37 -7.34 -18.45
C ARG A 412 -15.15 -7.44 -17.53
N ALA A 413 -14.68 -6.30 -17.01
CA ALA A 413 -13.57 -6.28 -16.07
C ALA A 413 -13.92 -7.00 -14.77
N VAL A 414 -15.08 -6.70 -14.18
CA VAL A 414 -15.56 -7.34 -12.94
C VAL A 414 -15.69 -8.86 -13.12
N ARG A 415 -16.23 -9.31 -14.25
CA ARG A 415 -16.31 -10.75 -14.57
C ARG A 415 -14.94 -11.39 -14.78
N ARG A 416 -13.97 -10.68 -15.37
CA ARG A 416 -12.59 -11.18 -15.52
C ARG A 416 -11.92 -11.40 -14.16
N LEU A 417 -12.27 -10.62 -13.14
CA LEU A 417 -11.82 -10.82 -11.76
C LEU A 417 -12.52 -11.99 -11.05
N GLY A 418 -13.54 -12.62 -11.66
CA GLY A 418 -14.34 -13.67 -11.02
C GLY A 418 -15.43 -13.15 -10.07
N PHE A 419 -15.76 -11.85 -10.13
CA PHE A 419 -16.74 -11.21 -9.24
C PHE A 419 -18.08 -10.95 -9.95
N LYS A 420 -19.13 -10.66 -9.18
CA LYS A 420 -20.45 -10.30 -9.73
C LYS A 420 -20.58 -8.79 -9.97
N PRO A 421 -20.89 -8.33 -11.20
CA PRO A 421 -21.21 -6.92 -11.44
C PRO A 421 -22.67 -6.61 -11.10
N ALA A 422 -22.91 -5.46 -10.47
CA ALA A 422 -24.24 -4.92 -10.19
C ALA A 422 -24.33 -3.46 -10.68
N SER A 423 -25.51 -3.03 -11.16
CA SER A 423 -25.69 -1.66 -11.65
C SER A 423 -25.97 -0.70 -10.50
N THR A 424 -26.74 -1.16 -9.51
CA THR A 424 -27.09 -0.40 -8.31
C THR A 424 -26.77 -1.17 -7.04
N LEU A 425 -26.73 -0.47 -5.90
CA LEU A 425 -26.63 -1.12 -4.59
C LEU A 425 -27.85 -2.02 -4.32
N GLN A 426 -29.04 -1.65 -4.80
CA GLN A 426 -30.24 -2.47 -4.67
C GLN A 426 -30.08 -3.82 -5.38
N ASP A 427 -29.56 -3.81 -6.61
CA ASP A 427 -29.29 -5.04 -7.37
C ASP A 427 -28.25 -5.91 -6.64
N ALA A 428 -27.22 -5.28 -6.08
CA ALA A 428 -26.19 -5.99 -5.32
C ALA A 428 -26.75 -6.64 -4.05
N LEU A 429 -27.65 -5.98 -3.33
CA LEU A 429 -28.32 -6.55 -2.16
C LEU A 429 -29.26 -7.69 -2.53
N GLU A 430 -29.96 -7.59 -3.67
CA GLU A 430 -30.77 -8.69 -4.20
C GLU A 430 -29.90 -9.90 -4.55
N MET A 431 -28.77 -9.69 -5.25
CA MET A 431 -27.80 -10.75 -5.55
C MET A 431 -27.19 -11.37 -4.29
N ALA A 432 -26.90 -10.55 -3.27
CA ALA A 432 -26.35 -11.03 -2.00
C ALA A 432 -27.36 -11.93 -1.25
N SER A 433 -28.66 -11.69 -1.43
CA SER A 433 -29.71 -12.48 -0.75
C SER A 433 -29.72 -13.95 -1.15
N ASP A 434 -29.17 -14.30 -2.32
CA ASP A 434 -28.96 -15.70 -2.75
C ASP A 434 -27.95 -16.45 -1.84
N VAL A 435 -27.08 -15.72 -1.16
CA VAL A 435 -25.99 -16.26 -0.33
C VAL A 435 -26.32 -16.17 1.16
N VAL A 436 -26.83 -15.02 1.59
CA VAL A 436 -27.01 -14.71 3.02
C VAL A 436 -28.46 -14.58 3.47
N GLY A 437 -29.42 -14.78 2.55
CA GLY A 437 -30.85 -14.62 2.82
C GLY A 437 -31.31 -13.16 2.77
N ARG A 438 -32.62 -12.95 2.94
CA ARG A 438 -33.26 -11.63 2.79
C ARG A 438 -33.18 -10.76 4.04
N ASP A 439 -33.08 -11.38 5.22
CA ASP A 439 -33.02 -10.69 6.51
C ASP A 439 -31.56 -10.52 6.98
N ALA A 440 -30.67 -10.18 6.03
CA ALA A 440 -29.24 -10.06 6.25
C ALA A 440 -28.87 -8.75 6.96
N THR A 441 -27.94 -8.83 7.92
CA THR A 441 -27.34 -7.66 8.57
C THR A 441 -26.31 -7.00 7.66
N ILE A 442 -26.22 -5.67 7.70
CA ILE A 442 -25.31 -4.90 6.84
C ILE A 442 -24.44 -3.96 7.67
N THR A 443 -23.13 -3.96 7.40
CA THR A 443 -22.18 -2.95 7.89
C THR A 443 -21.60 -2.17 6.70
N HIS A 444 -21.47 -0.85 6.85
CA HIS A 444 -20.80 0.00 5.86
C HIS A 444 -19.48 0.52 6.40
N LEU A 445 -18.38 0.22 5.72
CA LEU A 445 -17.07 0.76 6.03
C LEU A 445 -16.84 2.05 5.22
N HIS A 446 -16.96 3.19 5.89
CA HIS A 446 -16.78 4.49 5.28
C HIS A 446 -15.29 4.92 5.32
N ASN A 447 -14.61 4.86 4.18
CA ASN A 447 -13.23 5.29 3.99
C ASN A 447 -13.11 6.10 2.69
N PRO A 448 -12.38 7.23 2.66
CA PRO A 448 -11.70 7.95 3.77
C PRO A 448 -12.67 8.74 4.69
N PRO A 449 -12.22 9.22 5.89
CA PRO A 449 -10.90 9.03 6.50
C PRO A 449 -10.63 7.56 6.85
N ILE A 450 -9.35 7.16 6.91
CA ILE A 450 -8.97 5.78 7.24
C ILE A 450 -9.42 5.44 8.67
N LEU A 451 -10.17 4.36 8.81
CA LEU A 451 -10.53 3.76 10.08
C LEU A 451 -10.26 2.26 10.07
N MET A 452 -10.18 1.67 11.26
CA MET A 452 -9.95 0.26 11.48
C MET A 452 -10.99 -0.29 12.47
N ALA A 453 -11.70 -1.35 12.11
CA ALA A 453 -12.73 -1.94 12.97
C ALA A 453 -12.09 -2.77 14.08
N ASP A 454 -12.40 -2.49 15.35
CA ASP A 454 -12.05 -3.31 16.50
C ASP A 454 -13.26 -4.19 16.84
N VAL A 455 -13.25 -5.41 16.32
CA VAL A 455 -14.42 -6.29 16.33
C VAL A 455 -14.39 -7.20 17.55
N SER A 456 -15.29 -6.95 18.51
CA SER A 456 -15.43 -7.73 19.75
C SER A 456 -16.19 -9.03 19.53
#